data_AF-A0A1G7US30-F1
#
_entry.id   AF-A0A1G7US30-F1
#
_cell.length_a   1.000
_cell.length_b   1.000
_cell.length_c   1.000
_cell.angle_alpha   90.00
_cell.angle_beta   90.00
_cell.angle_gamma   90.00
#
_symmetry.space_group_name_H-M   'P 1'
#
loop_
_entity.id
_entity.type
_entity.pdbx_description
1 polymer ?
#
loop_
_entity_poly.entity_id
_entity_poly.type
_entity_poly.pdbx_seq_one_letter_code
_entity_poly.pdbx_strand_id
1 'polypeptide(L)'
;LIREVEQHYDEILMCGETEWKQGFIPKEKGTRGRHAKGKAGNLAQRFQQYKTAILAFLRDAQIPFDNNQAERDIRMVKVKTKISGAFRTTTGAEQFARIRSIVSTLLKQNLSVLKSLTFAIQGRLQF
;
A
#
# COMPACT_ATOMS: atom_id res chain seq x y z
N LEU A 1 -2.60 -18.65 21.05
CA LEU A 1 -2.66 -17.25 20.57
C LEU A 1 -2.48 -17.05 19.05
N ILE A 2 -1.27 -17.06 18.45
CA ILE A 2 -1.12 -16.76 16.99
C ILE A 2 -1.95 -17.72 16.12
N ARG A 3 -1.90 -19.03 16.41
CA ARG A 3 -2.68 -20.04 15.67
C ARG A 3 -4.19 -19.83 15.80
N GLU A 4 -4.67 -19.41 16.97
CA GLU A 4 -6.10 -19.09 17.18
C GLU A 4 -6.52 -17.90 16.32
N VAL A 5 -5.69 -16.85 16.24
CA VAL A 5 -5.95 -15.68 15.38
C VAL A 5 -6.00 -16.09 13.91
N GLU A 6 -5.07 -16.94 13.46
CA GLU A 6 -5.05 -17.45 12.09
C GLU A 6 -6.23 -18.34 11.75
N GLN A 7 -6.71 -19.13 12.72
CA GLN A 7 -7.90 -19.95 12.58
C GLN A 7 -9.15 -19.07 12.52
N HIS A 8 -9.26 -18.09 13.41
CA HIS A 8 -10.37 -17.15 13.41
C HIS A 8 -10.44 -16.33 12.10
N TYR A 9 -9.28 -15.97 11.56
CA TYR A 9 -9.19 -15.35 10.24
C TYR A 9 -9.78 -16.24 9.14
N ASP A 10 -9.47 -17.55 9.14
CA ASP A 10 -10.03 -18.49 8.17
C ASP A 10 -11.53 -18.69 8.37
N GLU A 11 -11.99 -18.77 9.61
CA GLU A 11 -13.40 -18.90 9.96
C GLU A 11 -14.22 -17.72 9.43
N ILE A 12 -13.74 -16.48 9.60
CA ILE A 12 -14.39 -15.29 9.02
C ILE A 12 -14.49 -15.42 7.49
N LEU A 13 -13.41 -15.85 6.84
CA LEU A 13 -13.41 -15.99 5.38
C LEU A 13 -14.32 -17.11 4.90
N MET A 14 -14.47 -18.18 5.67
CA MET A 14 -15.40 -19.27 5.37
C MET A 14 -16.86 -18.83 5.58
N CYS A 15 -17.17 -18.16 6.70
CA CYS A 15 -18.51 -17.66 6.99
C CYS A 15 -18.99 -16.65 5.94
N GLY A 16 -18.12 -15.73 5.53
CA GLY A 16 -18.44 -14.74 4.49
C GLY A 16 -18.56 -15.32 3.08
N GLU A 17 -18.24 -16.62 2.89
CA GLU A 17 -18.19 -17.20 1.56
C GLU A 17 -19.54 -17.22 0.85
N THR A 18 -20.60 -17.48 1.62
CA THR A 18 -21.98 -17.51 1.13
C THR A 18 -22.44 -16.11 0.70
N GLU A 19 -22.09 -15.08 1.47
CA GLU A 19 -22.50 -13.70 1.25
C GLU A 19 -21.86 -13.10 -0.01
N TRP A 20 -20.54 -13.22 -0.18
CA TRP A 20 -19.88 -12.60 -1.33
C TRP A 20 -20.00 -13.40 -2.63
N LYS A 21 -20.37 -14.69 -2.56
CA LYS A 21 -20.72 -15.47 -3.76
C LYS A 21 -22.01 -14.94 -4.39
N GLN A 22 -22.91 -14.35 -3.61
CA GLN A 22 -24.16 -13.76 -4.09
C GLN A 22 -23.95 -12.42 -4.81
N GLY A 23 -22.80 -11.76 -4.62
CA GLY A 23 -22.41 -10.52 -5.31
C GLY A 23 -22.10 -10.70 -6.80
N PHE A 24 -22.92 -11.47 -7.52
CA PHE A 24 -22.86 -11.67 -8.95
C PHE A 24 -23.08 -10.35 -9.68
N ILE A 25 -22.13 -9.99 -10.54
CA ILE A 25 -22.34 -8.93 -11.52
C ILE A 25 -22.94 -9.61 -12.76
N PRO A 26 -24.17 -9.24 -13.17
CA PRO A 26 -24.77 -9.78 -14.38
C PRO A 26 -23.85 -9.53 -15.58
N LYS A 27 -23.70 -10.54 -16.43
CA LYS A 27 -22.85 -10.44 -17.60
C LYS A 27 -23.61 -9.72 -18.73
N GLU A 28 -23.01 -8.68 -19.30
CA GLU A 28 -23.56 -8.03 -20.48
C GLU A 28 -23.61 -9.00 -21.66
N LYS A 29 -24.72 -8.97 -22.42
CA LYS A 29 -24.93 -9.85 -23.58
C LYS A 29 -23.81 -9.64 -24.60
N GLY A 30 -23.21 -10.75 -25.07
CA GLY A 30 -22.18 -10.74 -26.12
C GLY A 30 -20.73 -10.76 -25.63
N THR A 31 -20.47 -10.61 -24.33
CA THR A 31 -19.10 -10.69 -23.81
C THR A 31 -18.60 -12.15 -23.73
N ARG A 32 -17.38 -12.42 -24.19
CA ARG A 32 -16.69 -13.72 -24.02
C ARG A 32 -15.78 -13.65 -22.78
N GLY A 33 -15.68 -14.74 -22.01
CA GLY A 33 -14.83 -14.82 -20.81
C GLY A 33 -15.58 -15.09 -19.49
N ARG A 34 -14.81 -15.27 -18.41
CA ARG A 34 -15.30 -15.56 -17.05
C ARG A 34 -16.11 -14.38 -16.49
N HIS A 35 -17.18 -14.68 -15.75
CA HIS A 35 -17.96 -13.66 -15.05
C HIS A 35 -17.09 -12.86 -14.08
N ALA A 36 -17.25 -11.55 -14.07
CA ALA A 36 -16.61 -10.68 -13.10
C ALA A 36 -17.17 -10.97 -11.70
N LYS A 37 -16.29 -11.08 -10.72
CA LYS A 37 -16.69 -11.17 -9.30
C LYS A 37 -17.02 -9.78 -8.77
N GLY A 38 -17.96 -9.70 -7.83
CA GLY A 38 -18.23 -8.50 -7.06
C GLY A 38 -17.01 -8.02 -6.25
N LYS A 39 -17.05 -6.77 -5.78
CA LYS A 39 -15.96 -6.15 -5.00
C LYS A 39 -15.61 -6.97 -3.74
N ALA A 40 -16.62 -7.43 -3.01
CA ALA A 40 -16.44 -8.26 -1.82
C ALA A 40 -15.76 -9.60 -2.16
N GLY A 41 -16.21 -10.29 -3.21
CA GLY A 41 -15.62 -11.57 -3.63
C GLY A 41 -14.18 -11.43 -4.14
N ASN A 42 -13.83 -10.30 -4.76
CA ASN A 42 -12.44 -10.01 -5.13
C ASN A 42 -11.57 -9.75 -3.89
N LEU A 43 -12.08 -8.98 -2.92
CA LEU A 43 -11.38 -8.70 -1.67
C LEU A 43 -11.11 -9.99 -0.89
N ALA A 44 -12.15 -10.81 -0.71
CA ALA A 44 -12.07 -12.12 -0.08
C ALA A 44 -10.98 -13.02 -0.66
N GLN A 45 -10.95 -13.14 -2.00
CA GLN A 45 -9.96 -13.95 -2.67
C GLN A 45 -8.54 -13.41 -2.42
N ARG A 46 -8.37 -12.08 -2.35
CA ARG A 46 -7.08 -11.49 -2.00
C ARG A 46 -6.70 -11.81 -0.56
N PHE A 47 -7.64 -11.76 0.38
CA PHE A 47 -7.42 -12.13 1.78
C PHE A 47 -7.03 -13.60 1.94
N GLN A 48 -7.62 -14.50 1.16
CA GLN A 48 -7.22 -15.92 1.10
C GLN A 48 -5.83 -16.08 0.48
N GLN A 49 -5.59 -15.48 -0.69
CA GLN A 49 -4.35 -15.64 -1.46
C GLN A 49 -3.14 -15.06 -0.72
N TYR A 50 -3.30 -13.94 -0.04
CA TYR A 50 -2.21 -13.22 0.62
C TYR A 50 -2.25 -13.31 2.15
N LYS A 51 -2.93 -14.33 2.71
CA LYS A 51 -3.06 -14.54 4.16
C LYS A 51 -1.72 -14.40 4.89
N THR A 52 -0.68 -15.07 4.41
CA THR A 52 0.65 -15.05 5.04
C THR A 52 1.23 -13.64 5.10
N ALA A 53 1.06 -12.85 4.04
CA ALA A 53 1.57 -11.48 3.99
C ALA A 53 0.73 -10.53 4.87
N ILE A 54 -0.60 -10.69 4.85
CA ILE A 54 -1.53 -9.88 5.65
C ILE A 54 -1.30 -10.10 7.15
N LEU A 55 -1.05 -11.35 7.56
CA LEU A 55 -0.84 -11.72 8.97
C LEU A 55 0.64 -11.73 9.38
N ALA A 56 1.56 -11.25 8.53
CA ALA A 56 3.00 -11.32 8.79
C ALA A 56 3.41 -10.59 10.08
N PHE A 57 2.73 -9.49 10.42
CA PHE A 57 2.95 -8.72 11.66
C PHE A 57 2.71 -9.53 12.94
N LEU A 58 1.97 -10.64 12.88
CA LEU A 58 1.79 -11.52 14.04
C LEU A 58 3.07 -12.28 14.41
N ARG A 59 3.99 -12.43 13.46
CA ARG A 59 5.23 -13.22 13.59
C ARG A 59 6.49 -12.35 13.57
N ASP A 60 6.45 -11.19 12.92
CA ASP A 60 7.57 -10.27 12.83
C ASP A 60 7.17 -8.87 13.32
N ALA A 61 7.73 -8.47 14.47
CA ALA A 61 7.47 -7.18 15.08
C ALA A 61 8.00 -5.98 14.28
N GLN A 62 8.88 -6.20 13.30
CA GLN A 62 9.35 -5.16 12.38
C GLN A 62 8.29 -4.81 11.32
N ILE A 63 7.31 -5.68 11.11
CA ILE A 63 6.21 -5.46 10.18
C ILE A 63 5.05 -4.84 10.99
N PRO A 64 4.73 -3.55 10.81
CA PRO A 64 3.59 -2.95 11.49
C PRO A 64 2.27 -3.52 10.92
N PHE A 65 1.24 -3.54 11.75
CA PHE A 65 -0.13 -3.90 11.31
C PHE A 65 -0.79 -2.79 10.47
N ASP A 66 -0.20 -1.60 10.46
CA ASP A 66 -0.70 -0.43 9.75
C ASP A 66 -0.03 -0.24 8.37
N ASN A 67 -0.36 0.86 7.68
CA ASN A 67 0.23 1.17 6.38
C ASN A 67 1.76 1.17 6.47
N ASN A 68 2.38 0.22 5.77
CA ASN A 68 3.82 0.03 5.80
C ASN A 68 4.57 1.27 5.27
N GLN A 69 5.86 1.34 5.58
CA GLN A 69 6.69 2.49 5.21
C GLN A 69 6.70 2.76 3.69
N ALA A 70 6.65 1.71 2.85
CA ALA A 70 6.63 1.86 1.40
C ALA A 70 5.36 2.57 0.91
N GLU A 71 4.20 2.23 1.46
CA GLU A 71 2.94 2.91 1.15
C GLU A 71 2.95 4.38 1.59
N ARG A 72 3.50 4.66 2.78
CA ARG A 72 3.66 6.03 3.29
C ARG A 72 4.57 6.86 2.36
N ASP A 73 5.67 6.29 1.90
CA ASP A 73 6.61 6.93 0.99
C ASP A 73 5.94 7.22 -0.38
N ILE A 74 5.13 6.28 -0.92
CA ILE A 74 4.41 6.44 -2.20
C ILE A 74 3.24 7.44 -2.10
N ARG A 75 2.60 7.57 -0.95
CA ARG A 75 1.40 8.41 -0.75
C ARG A 75 1.61 9.86 -1.19
N MET A 76 2.83 10.36 -1.08
CA MET A 76 3.16 11.73 -1.47
C MET A 76 3.04 12.00 -2.97
N VAL A 77 3.23 10.98 -3.81
CA VAL A 77 2.95 11.05 -5.24
C VAL A 77 1.46 11.28 -5.45
N LYS A 78 0.61 10.52 -4.76
CA LYS A 78 -0.85 10.67 -4.86
C LYS A 78 -1.35 12.01 -4.34
N VAL A 79 -0.77 12.50 -3.23
CA VAL A 79 -1.07 13.83 -2.67
C VAL A 79 -0.71 14.92 -3.67
N LYS A 80 0.48 14.85 -4.29
CA LYS A 80 0.90 15.80 -5.33
C LYS A 80 -0.12 15.85 -6.47
N THR A 81 -0.53 14.68 -6.99
CA THR A 81 -1.55 14.59 -8.06
C THR A 81 -2.90 15.16 -7.62
N LYS A 82 -3.36 14.86 -6.40
CA LYS A 82 -4.68 15.27 -5.91
C LYS A 82 -4.77 16.76 -5.62
N ILE A 83 -3.72 17.34 -5.02
CA ILE A 83 -3.76 18.70 -4.47
C ILE A 83 -3.12 19.72 -5.41
N SER A 84 -2.03 19.35 -6.09
CA SER A 84 -1.21 20.31 -6.84
C SER A 84 -1.03 19.91 -8.32
N GLY A 85 -1.94 19.09 -8.84
CA GLY A 85 -1.91 18.57 -10.21
C GLY A 85 -0.87 17.47 -10.44
N ALA A 86 -1.10 16.69 -11.50
CA ALA A 86 -0.17 15.66 -11.96
C ALA A 86 1.16 16.27 -12.49
N PHE A 87 2.14 15.41 -12.76
CA PHE A 87 3.39 15.82 -13.40
C PHE A 87 3.16 16.05 -14.90
N ARG A 88 3.70 17.15 -15.43
CA ARG A 88 3.64 17.45 -16.87
C ARG A 88 4.69 16.71 -17.69
N THR A 89 5.79 16.31 -17.05
CA THR A 89 6.92 15.60 -17.67
C THR A 89 7.42 14.50 -16.73
N THR A 90 7.98 13.43 -17.32
CA THR A 90 8.63 12.35 -16.57
C THR A 90 9.79 12.86 -15.73
N THR A 91 10.61 13.76 -16.27
CA THR A 91 11.71 14.40 -15.55
C THR A 91 11.25 15.11 -14.27
N GLY A 92 10.11 15.80 -14.32
CA GLY A 92 9.55 16.45 -13.12
C GLY A 92 9.09 15.44 -12.06
N ALA A 93 8.56 14.30 -12.48
CA ALA A 93 8.21 13.20 -11.58
C ALA A 93 9.45 12.56 -10.94
N GLU A 94 10.52 12.36 -11.73
CA GLU A 94 11.80 11.84 -11.25
C GLU A 94 12.48 12.78 -10.25
N GLN A 95 12.49 14.08 -10.53
CA GLN A 95 13.00 15.10 -9.60
C GLN A 95 12.23 15.08 -8.28
N PHE A 96 10.89 15.02 -8.35
CA PHE A 96 10.04 14.91 -7.17
C PHE A 96 10.36 13.64 -6.36
N ALA A 97 10.46 12.49 -7.03
CA ALA A 97 10.78 11.22 -6.39
C ALA A 97 12.17 11.25 -5.73
N ARG A 98 13.17 11.85 -6.37
CA ARG A 98 14.53 12.01 -5.83
C ARG A 98 14.56 12.92 -4.60
N ILE A 99 13.86 14.05 -4.62
CA ILE A 99 13.77 14.92 -3.44
C ILE A 99 13.08 14.16 -2.30
N ARG A 100 12.01 13.42 -2.60
CA ARG A 100 11.29 12.63 -1.59
C ARG A 100 12.09 11.46 -1.04
N SER A 101 12.93 10.81 -1.83
CA SER A 101 13.81 9.76 -1.33
C SER A 101 14.81 10.32 -0.33
N ILE A 102 15.43 11.48 -0.61
CA ILE A 102 16.34 12.15 0.34
C ILE A 102 15.62 12.46 1.66
N VAL A 103 14.43 13.09 1.59
CA VAL A 103 13.65 13.41 2.81
C VAL A 103 13.29 12.16 3.59
N SER A 104 12.88 11.08 2.91
CA SER A 104 12.57 9.79 3.56
C SER A 104 13.80 9.19 4.25
N THR A 105 14.97 9.22 3.61
CA THR A 105 16.24 8.77 4.20
C THR A 105 16.60 9.56 5.45
N LEU A 106 16.52 10.89 5.39
CA LEU A 106 16.82 11.75 6.54
C LEU A 106 15.93 11.44 7.75
N LEU A 107 14.63 11.25 7.52
CA LEU A 107 13.69 10.86 8.57
C LEU A 107 14.02 9.48 9.15
N LYS A 108 14.39 8.50 8.31
CA LYS A 108 14.78 7.14 8.73
C LYS A 108 16.05 7.15 9.60
N GLN A 109 16.95 8.10 9.35
CA GLN A 109 18.18 8.29 10.13
C GLN A 109 17.99 9.20 11.35
N ASN A 110 16.75 9.61 11.66
CA ASN A 110 16.44 10.56 12.74
C ASN A 110 17.20 11.90 12.63
N LEU A 111 17.48 12.34 11.40
CA LEU A 111 18.13 13.62 11.13
C LEU A 111 17.11 14.75 10.98
N SER A 112 17.49 15.94 11.41
CA SER A 112 16.68 17.15 11.22
C SER A 112 16.57 17.51 9.73
N VAL A 113 15.39 17.28 9.14
CA VAL A 113 15.12 17.53 7.71
C VAL A 113 15.50 18.96 7.29
N LEU A 114 15.08 19.99 8.04
CA LEU A 114 15.35 21.38 7.67
C LEU A 114 16.86 21.66 7.60
N LYS A 115 17.59 21.34 8.67
CA LYS A 115 19.06 21.46 8.74
C LYS A 115 19.76 20.71 7.60
N SER A 116 19.35 19.48 7.33
CA SER A 116 19.94 18.67 6.26
C SER A 116 19.67 19.24 4.87
N LEU A 117 18.45 19.76 4.62
CA LEU A 117 18.15 20.45 3.36
C LEU A 117 18.96 21.73 3.20
N THR A 118 19.17 22.50 4.28
CA THR A 118 20.07 23.66 4.26
C THR A 118 21.49 23.27 3.88
N PHE A 119 22.02 22.20 4.48
CA PHE A 119 23.34 21.69 4.11
C PHE A 119 23.42 21.14 2.68
N ALA A 120 22.35 20.51 2.18
CA ALA A 120 22.29 20.06 0.79
C ALA A 120 22.42 21.21 -0.20
N ILE A 121 21.73 22.34 0.04
CA ILE A 121 21.83 23.53 -0.81
C ILE A 121 23.24 24.14 -0.74
N GLN A 122 23.93 24.01 0.39
CA GLN A 122 25.32 24.45 0.57
C GLN A 122 26.37 23.45 0.03
N GLY A 123 25.95 22.30 -0.52
CA GLY A 123 26.86 21.25 -1.00
C GLY A 123 27.55 20.45 0.12
N ARG A 124 27.00 20.48 1.34
CA ARG A 124 27.57 19.87 2.57
C ARG A 124 26.68 18.78 3.15
N LEU A 125 25.79 18.18 2.36
CA LEU A 125 24.90 17.13 2.86
C LEU A 125 25.70 15.91 3.32
N GLN A 126 25.38 15.43 4.52
CA GLN A 126 25.89 14.18 5.08
C GLN A 126 24.70 13.37 5.61
N PHE A 127 24.82 12.05 5.52
CA PHE A 127 23.84 11.06 5.95
C PHE A 127 24.33 10.33 7.20
#